data_AF-A0A2D5XBX0-F1
#
_entry.id   AF-A0A2D5XBX0-F1
#
_cell.length_a   1.000
_cell.length_b   1.000
_cell.length_c   1.000
_cell.angle_alpha   90.00
_cell.angle_beta   90.00
_cell.angle_gamma   90.00
#
_symmetry.space_group_name_H-M   'P 1'
#
loop_
_entity.id
_entity.type
_entity.pdbx_description
1 polymer ?
#
loop_
_entity_poly.entity_id
_entity_poly.type
_entity_poly.pdbx_seq_one_letter_code
_entity_poly.pdbx_strand_id
1 'polypeptide(L)'
;MLKVEAQGKKNDKDTSFEMTLSHEDGYDFTAIPVMACLLQYLDGSIQKPGLHWMGQLVEPVRLIADMEKMGIVMKTENVKTES
;
A
#
# COMPACT_ATOMS: atom_id res chain seq x y z
N MET A 1 11.70 2.89 -7.52
CA MET A 1 11.59 2.02 -6.33
C MET A 1 11.29 2.87 -5.12
N LEU A 2 10.30 2.47 -4.33
CA LEU A 2 9.91 3.10 -3.07
C LEU A 2 10.09 2.09 -1.93
N LYS A 3 10.53 2.54 -0.76
CA LYS A 3 10.71 1.70 0.42
C LYS A 3 10.04 2.34 1.62
N VAL A 4 9.37 1.52 2.42
CA VAL A 4 8.74 1.88 3.69
C VAL A 4 9.37 1.02 4.77
N GLU A 5 9.83 1.68 5.83
CA GLU A 5 10.29 1.05 7.06
C GLU A 5 9.32 1.42 8.18
N ALA A 6 8.89 0.43 8.96
CA ALA A 6 7.99 0.61 10.07
C ALA A 6 8.48 -0.18 11.29
N GLN A 7 8.29 0.41 12.47
CA GLN A 7 8.58 -0.24 13.76
C GLN A 7 7.32 -0.17 14.62
N GLY A 8 7.08 -1.22 15.40
CA GLY A 8 5.92 -1.26 16.28
C GLY A 8 5.90 -2.52 17.13
N LYS A 9 4.72 -2.87 17.65
CA LYS A 9 4.51 -4.07 18.45
C LYS A 9 3.51 -5.00 17.79
N LYS A 10 3.81 -6.29 17.78
CA LYS A 10 2.89 -7.36 17.37
C LYS A 10 2.89 -8.43 18.45
N ASN A 11 1.72 -8.68 19.06
CA ASN A 11 1.58 -9.58 20.21
C ASN A 11 2.57 -9.24 21.34
N ASP A 12 2.64 -7.95 21.70
CA ASP A 12 3.54 -7.36 22.71
C ASP A 12 5.06 -7.51 22.45
N LYS A 13 5.47 -8.03 21.30
CA LYS A 13 6.87 -8.09 20.88
C LYS A 13 7.18 -6.95 19.94
N ASP A 14 8.30 -6.27 20.19
CA ASP A 14 8.83 -5.27 19.27
C ASP A 14 9.14 -5.95 17.93
N THR A 15 8.70 -5.31 16.86
CA THR A 15 8.83 -5.82 15.49
C THR A 15 9.15 -4.68 14.54
N SER A 16 9.99 -5.01 13.57
CA SER A 16 10.29 -4.13 12.44
C SER A 16 9.75 -4.76 11.16
N PHE A 17 9.28 -3.91 10.27
CA PHE A 17 8.68 -4.29 9.00
C PHE A 17 9.26 -3.42 7.90
N GLU A 18 9.62 -4.06 6.79
CA GLU A 18 10.06 -3.39 5.59
C GLU A 18 9.16 -3.81 4.42
N MET A 19 8.79 -2.83 3.59
CA MET A 19 8.12 -3.05 2.32
C MET A 19 8.84 -2.28 1.22
N THR A 20 9.06 -2.93 0.09
CA THR A 20 9.59 -2.31 -1.12
C THR A 20 8.61 -2.45 -2.26
N LEU A 21 8.39 -1.38 -3.00
CA LEU A 21 7.61 -1.33 -4.23
C LEU A 21 8.52 -0.94 -5.41
N SER A 22 8.45 -1.67 -6.51
CA SER A 22 9.24 -1.41 -7.72
C SER A 22 8.39 -1.45 -8.98
N HIS A 23 8.68 -0.53 -9.90
CA HIS A 23 8.14 -0.46 -11.25
C HIS A 23 9.27 0.03 -12.17
N GLU A 24 9.22 -0.31 -13.46
CA GLU A 24 10.23 0.10 -14.44
C GLU A 24 10.24 1.61 -14.63
N ASP A 25 9.05 2.22 -14.70
CA ASP A 25 8.86 3.67 -14.72
C ASP A 25 8.42 4.19 -13.34
N GLY A 26 9.15 5.18 -12.83
CA GLY A 26 8.84 5.85 -11.57
C GLY A 26 7.59 6.72 -11.60
N TYR A 27 7.19 7.23 -12.77
CA TYR A 27 5.98 8.04 -12.91
C TYR A 27 4.70 7.25 -12.58
N ASP A 28 4.71 5.95 -12.82
CA ASP A 28 3.58 5.07 -12.54
C ASP A 28 3.24 4.95 -11.05
N PHE A 29 4.17 5.27 -10.15
CA PHE A 29 3.87 5.40 -8.72
C PHE A 29 2.91 6.56 -8.39
N THR A 30 2.65 7.45 -9.33
CA THR A 30 1.66 8.53 -9.17
C THR A 30 0.31 8.17 -9.79
N ALA A 31 0.30 7.43 -10.91
CA ALA A 31 -0.92 7.08 -11.64
C ALA A 31 -1.58 5.81 -11.11
N ILE A 32 -0.81 4.74 -10.89
CA ILE A 32 -1.33 3.42 -10.52
C ILE A 32 -2.13 3.47 -9.19
N PRO A 33 -1.65 4.11 -8.11
CA PRO A 33 -2.44 4.19 -6.87
C PRO A 33 -3.77 4.93 -7.05
N VAL A 34 -3.78 5.99 -7.86
CA VAL A 34 -5.01 6.76 -8.17
C VAL A 34 -5.99 5.87 -8.94
N MET A 35 -5.52 5.10 -9.91
CA MET A 35 -6.35 4.15 -10.65
C MET A 35 -6.90 3.05 -9.73
N ALA A 36 -6.09 2.48 -8.84
CA ALA A 36 -6.54 1.48 -7.87
C ALA A 36 -7.62 2.03 -6.91
N CYS A 37 -7.49 3.28 -6.48
CA CYS A 37 -8.54 3.98 -5.72
C CYS A 37 -9.83 4.14 -6.54
N LEU A 38 -9.70 4.56 -7.80
CA LEU A 38 -10.85 4.79 -8.68
C LEU A 38 -11.64 3.49 -8.93
N LEU A 39 -10.97 2.34 -9.05
CA LEU A 39 -11.65 1.05 -9.18
C LEU A 39 -12.56 0.77 -7.99
N GLN A 40 -12.10 1.01 -6.76
CA GLN A 40 -12.92 0.88 -5.54
C GLN A 40 -14.05 1.92 -5.49
N TYR A 41 -13.83 3.11 -6.02
CA TYR A 41 -14.88 4.13 -6.07
C TYR A 41 -16.02 3.72 -7.03
N LEU A 42 -15.64 3.21 -8.21
CA LEU A 42 -16.58 2.80 -9.26
C LEU A 42 -17.37 1.56 -8.89
N ASP A 43 -16.78 0.61 -8.14
CA ASP A 43 -17.50 -0.57 -7.65
C ASP A 43 -18.38 -0.31 -6.41
N GLY A 44 -18.30 0.90 -5.86
CA GLY A 44 -19.12 1.34 -4.72
C GLY A 44 -18.54 1.04 -3.34
N SER A 45 -17.44 0.29 -3.23
CA SER A 45 -16.86 -0.14 -1.95
C SER A 45 -16.39 1.02 -1.06
N ILE A 46 -16.03 2.17 -1.67
CA ILE A 46 -15.59 3.37 -0.95
C ILE A 46 -16.48 4.60 -1.18
N GLN A 47 -17.71 4.42 -1.65
CA GLN A 47 -18.66 5.54 -1.83
C GLN A 47 -19.13 6.12 -0.48
N LYS A 48 -18.27 6.92 0.14
CA LYS A 48 -18.54 7.66 1.38
C LYS A 48 -18.63 9.15 1.07
N PRO A 49 -19.76 9.83 1.33
CA PRO A 49 -19.86 11.28 1.14
C PRO A 49 -18.80 12.04 1.94
N GLY A 50 -18.35 13.18 1.41
CA GLY A 50 -17.38 14.07 2.05
C GLY A 50 -16.00 14.09 1.39
N LEU A 51 -15.10 14.88 1.97
CA LEU A 51 -13.70 14.97 1.56
C LEU A 51 -12.87 13.99 2.40
N HIS A 52 -12.09 13.14 1.74
CA HIS A 52 -11.30 12.09 2.39
C HIS A 52 -9.87 12.08 1.85
N TRP A 53 -8.93 11.72 2.72
CA TRP A 53 -7.58 11.35 2.29
C TRP A 53 -7.62 9.93 1.73
N MET A 54 -7.08 9.71 0.53
CA MET A 54 -7.08 8.40 -0.13
C MET A 54 -6.58 7.28 0.78
N GLY A 55 -5.44 7.51 1.47
CA GLY A 55 -4.82 6.51 2.36
C GLY A 55 -5.65 6.13 3.58
N GLN A 56 -6.74 6.84 3.87
CA GLN A 56 -7.69 6.53 4.95
C GLN A 56 -9.05 6.03 4.42
N LEU A 57 -9.30 6.15 3.12
CA LEU A 57 -10.57 5.81 2.49
C LEU A 57 -10.57 4.39 1.89
N VAL A 58 -9.50 4.05 1.17
CA VAL A 58 -9.38 2.79 0.42
C VAL A 58 -9.22 1.59 1.34
N GLU A 59 -9.67 0.42 0.89
CA GLU A 59 -9.30 -0.84 1.53
C GLU A 59 -7.84 -1.17 1.14
N PRO A 60 -6.90 -1.23 2.11
CA PRO A 60 -5.47 -1.29 1.82
C PRO A 60 -5.03 -2.59 1.14
N VAL A 61 -5.59 -3.74 1.50
CA VAL A 61 -5.18 -5.03 0.90
C VAL A 61 -5.58 -5.06 -0.58
N ARG A 62 -6.78 -4.58 -0.89
CA ARG A 62 -7.31 -4.48 -2.24
C ARG A 62 -6.54 -3.47 -3.08
N LEU A 63 -6.17 -2.33 -2.50
CA LEU A 63 -5.36 -1.32 -3.17
C LEU A 63 -4.04 -1.94 -3.67
N ILE A 64 -3.32 -2.61 -2.78
CA ILE A 64 -2.05 -3.26 -3.11
C ILE A 64 -2.25 -4.34 -4.18
N ALA A 65 -3.28 -5.18 -4.05
CA ALA A 65 -3.57 -6.23 -5.04
C ALA A 65 -3.88 -5.68 -6.44
N ASP A 66 -4.56 -4.54 -6.54
CA ASP A 66 -4.83 -3.90 -7.83
C ASP A 66 -3.57 -3.21 -8.39
N MET A 67 -2.73 -2.63 -7.53
CA MET A 67 -1.41 -2.11 -7.91
C MET A 67 -0.50 -3.21 -8.49
N GLU A 68 -0.52 -4.42 -7.91
CA GLU A 68 0.24 -5.57 -8.42
C GLU A 68 -0.23 -6.02 -9.81
N LYS A 69 -1.56 -6.04 -10.04
CA LYS A 69 -2.12 -6.34 -11.37
C LYS A 69 -1.74 -5.30 -12.43
N MET A 70 -1.42 -4.08 -12.01
CA MET A 70 -0.96 -3.00 -12.88
C MET A 70 0.56 -2.94 -13.05
N GLY A 71 1.29 -3.93 -12.54
CA GLY A 71 2.72 -4.11 -12.80
C GLY A 71 3.65 -3.67 -11.65
N ILE A 72 3.12 -3.12 -10.55
CA ILE A 72 3.95 -2.83 -9.38
C ILE A 72 4.35 -4.15 -8.71
N VAL A 73 5.65 -4.37 -8.53
CA VAL A 73 6.17 -5.51 -7.78
C VAL A 73 6.33 -5.11 -6.32
N MET A 74 5.66 -5.82 -5.41
CA MET A 74 5.79 -5.64 -3.97
C MET A 74 6.65 -6.74 -3.33
N LYS A 75 7.48 -6.35 -2.37
CA LYS A 75 8.17 -7.27 -1.46
C LYS A 75 7.99 -6.80 -0.03
N THR A 76 7.80 -7.74 0.89
CA THR A 76 7.65 -7.47 2.33
C THR A 76 8.60 -8.35 3.13
N GLU A 77 9.27 -7.77 4.12
CA GLU A 77 10.23 -8.46 4.97
C GLU A 77 9.98 -8.08 6.44
N ASN A 78 9.94 -9.09 7.32
CA ASN A 78 9.98 -8.86 8.77
C ASN A 78 11.44 -8.75 9.17
N VAL A 79 11.86 -7.54 9.55
CA VAL A 79 13.24 -7.31 9.99
C VAL A 79 13.33 -7.78 11.44
N LYS A 80 14.15 -8.81 11.69
CA LYS A 80 14.45 -9.25 13.05
C LYS A 80 15.21 -8.14 13.75
N THR A 81 14.70 -7.64 14.86
CA THR A 81 15.43 -6.77 15.76
C THR A 81 16.54 -7.63 16.40
N GLU A 82 17.81 -7.36 16.08
CA GLU A 82 18.92 -7.97 16.81
C GLU A 82 18.80 -7.57 18.29
N SER A 83 18.87 -8.59 19.15
CA SER A 83 18.75 -8.47 20.61
C SER A 83 20.06 -8.06 21.26
#